data_AF-A0A521IQD1-F1
#
_entry.id   AF-A0A521IQD1-F1
#
_cell.length_a   1.000
_cell.length_b   1.000
_cell.length_c   1.000
_cell.angle_alpha   90.00
_cell.angle_beta   90.00
_cell.angle_gamma   90.00
#
_symmetry.space_group_name_H-M   'P 1'
#
loop_
_entity.id
_entity.type
_entity.pdbx_description
1 polymer ?
#
loop_
_entity_poly.entity_id
_entity_poly.type
_entity_poly.pdbx_seq_one_letter_code
_entity_poly.pdbx_strand_id
1 'polypeptide(L)'
;MSSHPKQLALEQTLLELSHAVDDYLEDRYHDYFIRHPNRPKRGSTASASHDGLFSIGTQFTAGYGSDLGRGYIVVIEIRTLQNVPSVIRRKIEEDGIEYLRTQLPVFFPDRKIEVKKDGNLYKLVGDFSLGSVGH
;
A
#
# COMPACT_ATOMS: atom_id res chain seq x y z
N MET A 1 18.82 -4.67 15.28
CA MET A 1 19.37 -4.75 13.91
C MET A 1 19.54 -3.32 13.42
N SER A 2 20.75 -2.91 13.04
CA SER A 2 20.98 -1.55 12.56
C SER A 2 20.41 -1.42 11.14
N SER A 3 19.21 -0.84 11.00
CA SER A 3 18.63 -0.56 9.69
C SER A 3 19.47 0.49 8.97
N HIS A 4 19.88 0.20 7.74
CA HIS A 4 20.68 1.12 6.93
C HIS A 4 19.86 2.38 6.59
N PRO A 5 20.40 3.62 6.66
CA PRO A 5 19.61 4.85 6.47
C PRO A 5 18.81 4.90 5.17
N LYS A 6 19.36 4.38 4.08
CA LYS A 6 18.65 4.30 2.79
C LYS A 6 17.47 3.32 2.80
N GLN A 7 17.57 2.26 3.60
CA GLN A 7 16.46 1.31 3.77
C GLN A 7 15.31 1.99 4.52
N LEU A 8 15.63 2.71 5.61
CA LEU A 8 14.64 3.49 6.36
C LEU A 8 13.97 4.55 5.47
N ALA A 9 14.73 5.24 4.62
CA ALA A 9 14.17 6.21 3.67
C ALA A 9 13.20 5.54 2.69
N LEU A 10 13.55 4.38 2.13
CA LEU A 10 12.68 3.63 1.25
C LEU A 10 11.40 3.18 1.96
N GLU A 11 11.53 2.62 3.16
CA GLU A 11 10.39 2.19 4.00
C GLU A 11 9.47 3.37 4.34
N GLN A 12 10.04 4.53 4.66
CA GLN A 12 9.29 5.76 4.92
C GLN A 12 8.52 6.23 3.68
N THR A 13 9.15 6.24 2.49
CA THR A 13 8.46 6.61 1.24
C THR A 13 7.32 5.64 0.91
N LEU A 14 7.51 4.32 1.13
CA LEU A 14 6.45 3.33 0.94
C LEU A 14 5.30 3.49 1.95
N LEU A 15 5.61 3.87 3.18
CA LEU A 15 4.61 4.18 4.20
C LEU A 15 3.78 5.40 3.81
N GLU A 16 4.41 6.48 3.36
CA GLU A 16 3.72 7.69 2.94
C GLU A 16 2.86 7.47 1.68
N LEU A 17 3.35 6.69 0.72
CA LEU A 17 2.54 6.25 -0.42
C LEU A 17 1.32 5.44 0.04
N SER A 18 1.48 4.57 1.04
CA SER A 18 0.38 3.79 1.61
C SER A 18 -0.64 4.71 2.28
N HIS A 19 -0.20 5.71 3.06
CA HIS A 19 -1.09 6.71 3.66
C HIS A 19 -1.87 7.51 2.60
N ALA A 20 -1.23 7.92 1.50
CA ALA A 20 -1.91 8.65 0.44
C ALA A 20 -3.05 7.83 -0.20
N VAL A 21 -2.83 6.53 -0.42
CA VAL A 21 -3.85 5.62 -0.95
C VAL A 21 -4.97 5.37 0.08
N ASP A 22 -4.61 5.27 1.36
CA ASP A 22 -5.56 5.14 2.47
C ASP A 22 -6.50 6.35 2.51
N ASP A 23 -5.94 7.56 2.53
CA ASP A 23 -6.68 8.82 2.54
C ASP A 23 -7.64 8.94 1.34
N TYR A 24 -7.17 8.58 0.13
CA TYR A 24 -8.00 8.57 -1.07
C TYR A 24 -9.20 7.61 -0.95
N LEU A 25 -8.99 6.40 -0.42
CA LEU A 25 -10.06 5.42 -0.26
C LEU A 25 -11.02 5.82 0.87
N GLU A 26 -10.50 6.36 1.97
CA GLU A 26 -11.29 6.95 3.06
C GLU A 26 -12.22 8.04 2.52
N ASP A 27 -11.68 9.04 1.84
CA ASP A 27 -12.46 10.15 1.28
C ASP A 27 -13.61 9.66 0.39
N ARG A 28 -13.37 8.58 -0.36
CA ARG A 28 -14.34 8.03 -1.32
C ARG A 28 -15.37 7.07 -0.70
N TYR A 29 -15.02 6.34 0.35
CA TYR A 29 -15.80 5.19 0.82
C TYR A 29 -16.10 5.14 2.32
N HIS A 30 -15.64 6.10 3.13
CA HIS A 30 -15.82 6.08 4.59
C HIS A 30 -17.27 5.88 5.06
N ASP A 31 -18.26 6.37 4.30
CA ASP A 31 -19.68 6.26 4.64
C ASP A 31 -20.38 5.02 4.07
N TYR A 32 -19.69 4.21 3.25
CA TYR A 32 -20.27 3.01 2.63
C TYR A 32 -20.34 1.84 3.61
N PHE A 33 -19.44 1.81 4.60
CA PHE A 33 -19.34 0.74 5.58
C PHE A 33 -19.05 1.29 6.97
N ILE A 34 -19.59 0.62 7.97
CA ILE A 34 -19.28 0.88 9.36
C ILE A 34 -17.92 0.26 9.66
N ARG A 35 -16.95 1.09 10.03
CA ARG A 35 -15.66 0.63 10.55
C ARG A 35 -15.83 -0.28 11.76
N HIS A 36 -14.88 -1.19 11.95
CA HIS A 36 -14.88 -2.13 13.04
C HIS A 36 -15.01 -1.39 14.40
N PRO A 37 -15.85 -1.84 15.35
CA PRO A 37 -16.11 -1.10 16.60
C PRO A 37 -14.86 -0.74 17.41
N ASN A 38 -13.89 -1.66 17.46
CA ASN A 38 -12.60 -1.46 18.15
C ASN A 38 -11.57 -0.64 17.35
N ARG A 39 -11.93 -0.14 16.15
CA ARG A 39 -11.03 0.65 15.32
C ARG A 39 -11.21 2.14 15.61
N PRO A 40 -10.14 2.89 15.92
CA PRO A 40 -10.21 4.34 16.13
C PRO A 40 -10.79 5.08 14.91
N LYS A 41 -11.27 6.33 15.12
CA LYS A 41 -11.74 7.15 13.99
C LYS A 41 -10.54 7.58 13.16
N ARG A 42 -10.74 7.79 11.86
CA ARG A 42 -9.70 8.36 10.99
C ARG A 42 -9.02 9.57 11.64
N GLY A 43 -7.68 9.59 11.62
CA GLY A 43 -6.88 10.66 12.20
C GLY A 43 -6.82 10.68 13.74
N SER A 44 -7.25 9.60 14.40
CA SER A 44 -7.15 9.46 15.87
C SER A 44 -5.86 8.77 16.31
N THR A 45 -5.03 8.31 15.37
CA THR A 45 -3.75 7.66 15.65
C THR A 45 -2.62 8.28 14.84
N ALA A 46 -1.38 7.90 15.16
CA ALA A 46 -0.19 8.41 14.47
C ALA A 46 0.03 7.80 13.07
N SER A 47 -0.76 6.81 12.65
CA SER A 47 -0.62 6.16 11.34
C SER A 47 -1.99 5.72 10.82
N ALA A 48 -2.30 6.08 9.57
CA ALA A 48 -3.57 5.77 8.93
C ALA A 48 -3.87 4.26 8.91
N SER A 49 -2.84 3.41 8.86
CA SER A 49 -3.02 1.96 8.90
C SER A 49 -3.68 1.45 10.20
N HIS A 50 -3.69 2.25 11.28
CA HIS A 50 -4.27 1.90 12.57
C HIS A 50 -5.64 2.52 12.85
N ASP A 51 -6.17 3.39 11.97
CA ASP A 51 -7.49 4.01 12.14
C ASP A 51 -8.32 4.01 10.87
N GLY A 52 -9.49 4.67 10.87
CA GLY A 52 -10.36 4.69 9.70
C GLY A 52 -11.05 3.36 9.36
N LEU A 53 -11.65 3.30 8.18
CA LEU A 53 -12.22 2.13 7.54
C LEU A 53 -11.17 1.30 6.77
N PHE A 54 -10.11 1.90 6.25
CA PHE A 54 -9.09 1.23 5.46
C PHE A 54 -7.79 1.02 6.24
N SER A 55 -6.98 0.11 5.73
CA SER A 55 -5.63 -0.14 6.21
C SER A 55 -4.79 -0.52 5.00
N ILE A 56 -3.99 0.42 4.53
CA ILE A 56 -3.13 0.23 3.37
C ILE A 56 -1.68 -0.01 3.80
N GLY A 57 -1.00 -0.91 3.11
CA GLY A 57 0.41 -1.16 3.36
C GLY A 57 1.11 -1.87 2.21
N THR A 58 2.41 -2.08 2.41
CA THR A 58 3.25 -2.86 1.49
C THR A 58 4.04 -3.92 2.24
N GLN A 59 4.22 -5.09 1.63
CA GLN A 59 4.96 -6.21 2.22
C GLN A 59 6.03 -6.72 1.25
N PHE A 60 7.28 -6.74 1.68
CA PHE A 60 8.37 -7.26 0.85
C PHE A 60 8.16 -8.75 0.55
N THR A 61 8.44 -9.14 -0.69
CA THR A 61 8.51 -10.53 -1.12
C THR A 61 9.76 -10.77 -1.96
N ALA A 62 10.43 -11.90 -1.70
CA ALA A 62 11.54 -12.37 -2.54
C ALA A 62 11.06 -12.85 -3.93
N GLY A 63 9.75 -13.08 -4.11
CA GLY A 63 9.17 -13.42 -5.41
C GLY A 63 9.27 -14.90 -5.81
N TYR A 64 9.56 -15.82 -4.87
CA TYR A 64 9.52 -17.25 -5.17
C TYR A 64 8.13 -17.66 -5.66
N GLY A 65 8.05 -18.23 -6.87
CA GLY A 65 6.80 -18.63 -7.52
C GLY A 65 6.01 -17.50 -8.20
N SER A 66 6.59 -16.30 -8.32
CA SER A 66 6.01 -15.18 -9.08
C SER A 66 6.70 -15.00 -10.43
N ASP A 67 5.91 -14.68 -11.45
CA ASP A 67 6.41 -14.32 -12.79
C ASP A 67 7.13 -12.96 -12.81
N LEU A 68 6.96 -12.15 -11.76
CA LEU A 68 7.52 -10.79 -11.66
C LEU A 68 8.77 -10.69 -10.78
N GLY A 69 9.11 -11.76 -10.05
CA GLY A 69 10.23 -11.77 -9.11
C GLY A 69 9.99 -10.92 -7.85
N ARG A 70 11.08 -10.42 -7.27
CA ARG A 70 11.06 -9.66 -6.00
C ARG A 70 10.33 -8.33 -6.11
N GLY A 71 9.76 -7.87 -5.01
CA GLY A 71 9.08 -6.58 -4.95
C GLY A 71 8.30 -6.42 -3.65
N TYR A 72 7.30 -5.56 -3.69
CA TYR A 72 6.42 -5.32 -2.54
C TYR A 72 4.97 -5.61 -2.92
N ILE A 73 4.31 -6.51 -2.22
CA ILE A 73 2.87 -6.73 -2.37
C ILE A 73 2.13 -5.54 -1.78
N VAL A 74 1.19 -4.99 -2.55
CA VAL A 74 0.26 -3.95 -2.07
C VAL A 74 -0.89 -4.63 -1.35
N VAL A 75 -1.15 -4.20 -0.13
CA VAL A 75 -2.21 -4.75 0.73
C VAL A 75 -3.25 -3.67 0.99
N ILE A 76 -4.50 -3.94 0.62
CA ILE A 76 -5.65 -3.08 0.81
C ILE A 76 -6.66 -3.84 1.67
N GLU A 77 -6.82 -3.44 2.93
CA GLU A 77 -7.77 -4.08 3.85
C GLU A 77 -8.92 -3.15 4.20
N ILE A 78 -10.15 -3.69 4.15
CA ILE A 78 -11.36 -3.00 4.61
C ILE A 78 -11.68 -3.51 6.03
N ARG A 79 -11.61 -2.61 6.99
CA ARG A 79 -11.64 -2.90 8.43
C ARG A 79 -13.06 -2.75 8.96
N THR A 80 -13.92 -3.65 8.52
CA THR A 80 -15.33 -3.74 8.92
C THR A 80 -15.70 -5.16 9.33
N LEU A 81 -16.74 -5.30 10.15
CA LEU A 81 -17.39 -6.59 10.43
C LEU A 81 -18.48 -6.94 9.41
N GLN A 82 -18.85 -6.00 8.55
CA GLN A 82 -19.84 -6.23 7.51
C GLN A 82 -19.27 -7.16 6.43
N ASN A 83 -20.13 -7.99 5.86
CA ASN A 83 -19.78 -8.74 4.67
C ASN A 83 -19.68 -7.75 3.49
N VAL A 84 -18.47 -7.58 2.96
CA VAL A 84 -18.22 -6.77 1.77
C VAL A 84 -18.31 -7.67 0.53
N PRO A 85 -19.30 -7.48 -0.36
CA PRO A 85 -19.41 -8.28 -1.57
C PRO A 85 -18.13 -8.22 -2.41
N SER A 86 -17.73 -9.34 -3.01
CA SER A 86 -16.48 -9.45 -3.77
C SER A 86 -16.37 -8.44 -4.92
N VAL A 87 -17.49 -8.11 -5.57
CA VAL A 87 -17.54 -7.09 -6.63
C VAL A 87 -17.19 -5.70 -6.09
N ILE A 88 -17.70 -5.34 -4.91
CA ILE A 88 -17.40 -4.04 -4.27
C ILE A 88 -15.96 -4.02 -3.78
N ARG A 89 -15.49 -5.10 -3.14
CA ARG A 89 -14.08 -5.23 -2.72
C ARG A 89 -13.14 -5.04 -3.91
N ARG A 90 -13.41 -5.73 -5.02
CA ARG A 90 -12.62 -5.60 -6.25
C ARG A 90 -12.63 -4.18 -6.80
N LYS A 91 -13.77 -3.49 -6.77
CA LYS A 91 -13.86 -2.09 -7.21
C LYS A 91 -13.02 -1.16 -6.34
N ILE A 92 -13.06 -1.33 -5.02
CA ILE A 92 -12.24 -0.58 -4.06
C ILE A 92 -10.75 -0.83 -4.32
N GLU A 93 -10.36 -2.10 -4.49
CA GLU A 93 -8.98 -2.47 -4.81
C GLU A 93 -8.52 -1.84 -6.13
N GLU A 94 -9.34 -1.91 -7.19
CA GLU A 94 -9.05 -1.30 -8.50
C GLU A 94 -8.88 0.22 -8.37
N ASP A 95 -9.78 0.91 -7.67
CA ASP A 95 -9.70 2.36 -7.48
C ASP A 95 -8.46 2.76 -6.68
N GLY A 96 -8.10 2.00 -5.64
CA GLY A 96 -6.89 2.23 -4.85
C GLY A 96 -5.61 2.01 -5.67
N ILE A 97 -5.57 0.98 -6.51
CA ILE A 97 -4.43 0.70 -7.39
C ILE A 97 -4.30 1.73 -8.52
N GLU A 98 -5.42 2.18 -9.09
CA GLU A 98 -5.43 3.26 -10.08
C GLU A 98 -4.87 4.55 -9.47
N TYR A 99 -5.32 4.92 -8.28
CA TYR A 99 -4.76 6.07 -7.57
C TYR A 99 -3.27 5.88 -7.27
N LEU A 100 -2.87 4.72 -6.73
CA LEU A 100 -1.46 4.39 -6.45
C LEU A 100 -0.58 4.58 -7.70
N ARG A 101 -1.04 4.15 -8.88
CA ARG A 101 -0.31 4.35 -10.15
C ARG A 101 -0.01 5.80 -10.43
N THR A 102 -0.94 6.71 -10.13
CA THR A 102 -0.74 8.15 -10.33
C THR A 102 0.27 8.75 -9.35
N GLN A 103 0.38 8.16 -8.15
CA GLN A 103 1.27 8.63 -7.09
C GLN A 103 2.70 8.09 -7.21
N LEU A 104 2.89 6.91 -7.81
CA LEU A 104 4.22 6.31 -8.00
C LEU A 104 5.28 7.30 -8.56
N PRO A 105 5.05 8.06 -9.65
CA PRO A 105 6.03 9.01 -10.16
C PRO A 105 6.26 10.23 -9.24
N VAL A 106 5.34 10.54 -8.32
CA VAL A 106 5.48 11.64 -7.34
C VAL A 106 6.38 11.20 -6.19
N PHE A 107 6.16 9.99 -5.66
CA PHE A 107 6.94 9.44 -4.55
C PHE A 107 8.30 8.89 -4.99
N PHE A 108 8.41 8.46 -6.25
CA PHE A 108 9.62 7.86 -6.81
C PHE A 108 10.00 8.50 -8.15
N PRO A 109 10.31 9.82 -8.18
CA PRO A 109 10.55 10.55 -9.44
C PRO A 109 11.76 10.01 -10.22
N ASP A 110 12.79 9.54 -9.51
CA ASP A 110 14.05 9.08 -10.11
C ASP A 110 14.14 7.56 -10.26
N ARG A 111 13.06 6.81 -9.92
CA ARG A 111 13.07 5.35 -9.97
C ARG A 111 11.95 4.84 -10.84
N LYS A 112 12.26 3.82 -11.64
CA LYS A 112 11.24 3.09 -12.41
C LYS A 112 10.59 2.06 -11.49
N ILE A 113 9.48 2.45 -10.88
CA ILE A 113 8.62 1.59 -10.06
C ILE A 113 7.23 1.54 -10.69
N GLU A 114 6.71 0.33 -10.85
CA GLU A 114 5.42 0.07 -11.47
C GLU A 114 4.60 -0.85 -10.57
N VAL A 115 3.28 -0.69 -10.55
CA VAL A 115 2.37 -1.67 -9.94
C VAL A 115 1.78 -2.59 -11.00
N LYS A 116 2.02 -3.89 -10.84
CA LYS A 116 1.56 -4.96 -11.72
C LYS A 116 0.70 -5.95 -10.96
N LYS A 117 -0.17 -6.64 -11.69
CA LYS A 117 -0.95 -7.74 -11.14
C LYS A 117 -0.09 -9.00 -11.17
N ASP A 118 -0.05 -9.74 -10.06
CA ASP A 118 0.70 -10.96 -9.84
C ASP A 118 -0.26 -12.02 -9.27
N GLY A 119 -0.87 -12.80 -10.16
CA GLY A 119 -2.03 -13.64 -9.83
C GLY A 119 -3.21 -12.79 -9.32
N ASN A 120 -3.62 -13.01 -8.06
CA ASN A 120 -4.71 -12.29 -7.41
C ASN A 120 -4.25 -11.05 -6.62
N LEU A 121 -2.94 -10.80 -6.56
CA LEU A 121 -2.36 -9.71 -5.79
C LEU A 121 -1.86 -8.61 -6.72
N TYR A 122 -1.62 -7.43 -6.15
CA TYR A 122 -0.88 -6.36 -6.82
C TYR A 122 0.51 -6.26 -6.21
N LYS A 123 1.51 -6.05 -7.06
CA LYS A 123 2.92 -5.98 -6.67
C LYS A 123 3.57 -4.74 -7.26
N LEU A 124 4.26 -3.98 -6.41
CA LEU A 124 5.23 -2.97 -6.82
C LEU A 124 6.52 -3.68 -7.25
N VAL A 125 6.92 -3.43 -8.48
CA VAL A 125 8.12 -3.99 -9.12
C VAL A 125 8.97 -2.86 -9.67
N GLY A 126 10.29 -3.06 -9.73
CA GLY A 126 11.20 -2.04 -10.22
C GLY A 126 12.48 -1.91 -9.39
N ASP A 127 13.07 -0.71 -9.44
CA ASP A 127 14.33 -0.42 -8.76
C ASP A 127 14.15 -0.03 -7.29
N PHE A 128 14.14 -1.05 -6.42
CA PHE A 128 14.21 -0.89 -4.97
C PHE A 128 15.63 -0.94 -4.41
N SER A 129 16.67 -0.84 -5.26
CA SER A 129 18.04 -0.88 -4.78
C SER A 129 18.35 0.31 -3.86
N LEU A 130 19.27 0.12 -2.92
CA LEU A 130 19.76 1.17 -2.03
C LEU A 130 21.01 1.87 -2.63
N GLY A 131 21.26 1.70 -3.93
CA GLY A 131 22.53 2.05 -4.58
C GLY A 131 23.68 1.11 -4.20
N SER A 132 24.83 1.26 -4.85
CA SER A 132 26.05 0.53 -4.53
C SER A 132 26.56 0.92 -3.13
N VAL A 133 26.91 -0.09 -2.33
CA VAL A 133 27.77 0.10 -1.17
C VAL A 133 29.16 0.35 -1.75
N GLY A 134 29.57 1.62 -1.83
CA GLY A 134 30.95 1.94 -2.18
C GLY A 134 31.86 1.27 -1.15
N HIS A 135 32.70 0.33 -1.62
CA HIS A 135 33.91 -0.06 -0.92
C HIS A 135 34.97 1.02 -1.16
#